data_AF-A0A661GD19-F1
#
_entry.id   AF-A0A661GD19-F1
#
_cell.length_a   1.000
_cell.length_b   1.000
_cell.length_c   1.000
_cell.angle_alpha   90.00
_cell.angle_beta   90.00
_cell.angle_gamma   90.00
#
_symmetry.space_group_name_H-M   'P 1'
#
loop_
_entity.id
_entity.type
_entity.pdbx_description
1 polymer ?
#
loop_
_entity_poly.entity_id
_entity_poly.type
_entity_poly.pdbx_seq_one_letter_code
_entity_poly.pdbx_strand_id
1 'polypeptide(L)'
;MTNAWTPADYRHTTLPYEPQDHRGNLRCTECHQSNTELVAWRYAAFQPDCAGCHAGDYKSGPHKKSENPDIKYAASELRDCSGACHIYTNGNFTTIKKNRPGPEHRISGGDF
;
A
#
# COMPACT_ATOMS: atom_id res chain seq x y z
N MET A 1 38.93 -24.98 -14.09
CA MET A 1 37.57 -25.24 -13.58
C MET A 1 36.82 -23.93 -13.59
N THR A 2 35.71 -23.82 -14.31
CA THR A 2 34.82 -22.66 -14.22
C THR A 2 33.76 -22.99 -13.19
N ASN A 3 33.74 -22.25 -12.07
CA ASN A 3 32.66 -22.33 -11.10
C ASN A 3 31.37 -21.88 -11.81
N ALA A 4 30.53 -22.85 -12.19
CA ALA A 4 29.20 -22.55 -12.70
C ALA A 4 28.34 -22.13 -11.50
N TRP A 5 28.07 -20.84 -11.39
CA TRP A 5 27.16 -20.32 -10.38
C TRP A 5 25.73 -20.61 -10.81
N THR A 6 25.02 -21.41 -10.02
CA THR A 6 23.58 -21.57 -10.17
C THR A 6 22.90 -20.31 -9.60
N PRO A 7 21.98 -19.66 -10.32
CA PRO A 7 21.21 -18.55 -9.77
C PRO A 7 20.46 -18.98 -8.50
N ALA A 8 20.53 -18.18 -7.45
CA ALA A 8 19.75 -18.41 -6.24
C ALA A 8 18.29 -17.98 -6.50
N ASP A 9 17.33 -18.90 -6.29
CA ASP A 9 15.91 -18.57 -6.23
C ASP A 9 15.57 -18.13 -4.79
N TYR A 10 15.41 -16.83 -4.60
CA TYR A 10 15.05 -16.25 -3.31
C TYR A 10 13.58 -15.83 -3.31
N ARG A 11 12.81 -16.39 -2.38
CA ARG A 11 11.38 -16.13 -2.20
C ARG A 11 11.15 -15.55 -0.80
N HIS A 12 10.37 -14.49 -0.68
CA HIS A 12 10.12 -13.77 0.58
C HIS A 12 9.14 -14.49 1.51
N THR A 13 9.33 -15.76 1.83
CA THR A 13 8.32 -16.62 2.49
C THR A 13 7.96 -16.30 3.95
N THR A 14 8.62 -15.33 4.58
CA THR A 14 8.52 -15.08 6.05
C THR A 14 8.22 -13.62 6.42
N LEU A 15 8.04 -12.72 5.46
CA LEU A 15 7.74 -11.32 5.78
C LEU A 15 6.28 -11.19 6.26
N PRO A 16 5.99 -10.36 7.28
CA PRO A 16 4.62 -10.04 7.68
C PRO A 16 3.86 -9.28 6.58
N TYR A 17 4.61 -8.68 5.65
CA TYR A 17 4.18 -8.20 4.36
C TYR A 17 5.01 -9.00 3.33
N GLU A 18 4.62 -10.24 3.02
CA GLU A 18 5.11 -10.80 1.75
C GLU A 18 4.81 -9.75 0.66
N PRO A 19 5.63 -9.54 -0.38
CA PRO A 19 5.20 -8.74 -1.51
C PRO A 19 4.06 -9.52 -2.16
N GLN A 20 2.86 -9.36 -1.59
CA GLN A 20 1.59 -9.90 -2.05
C GLN A 20 1.58 -9.62 -3.53
N ASP A 21 1.60 -10.68 -4.34
CA ASP A 21 1.57 -10.72 -5.80
C ASP A 21 1.46 -9.35 -6.48
N HIS A 22 2.52 -8.52 -6.37
CA HIS A 22 2.53 -7.23 -7.05
C HIS A 22 2.38 -7.57 -8.52
N ARG A 23 1.44 -6.92 -9.20
CA ARG A 23 1.17 -7.28 -10.60
C ARG A 23 2.42 -7.19 -11.47
N GLY A 24 3.37 -6.32 -11.08
CA GLY A 24 4.66 -6.16 -11.73
C GLY A 24 5.68 -7.22 -11.28
N ASN A 25 6.50 -7.68 -12.22
CA ASN A 25 7.70 -8.46 -11.92
C ASN A 25 8.76 -7.53 -11.31
N LEU A 26 8.75 -7.39 -9.99
CA LEU A 26 9.65 -6.48 -9.29
C LEU A 26 11.07 -7.06 -9.17
N ARG A 27 12.07 -6.22 -9.39
CA ARG A 27 13.48 -6.54 -9.16
C ARG A 27 13.82 -6.36 -7.69
N CYS A 28 14.75 -7.15 -7.17
CA CYS A 28 15.24 -7.03 -5.79
C CYS A 28 15.66 -5.59 -5.44
N THR A 29 16.28 -4.90 -6.39
CA THR A 29 16.79 -3.52 -6.25
C THR A 29 15.70 -2.46 -6.16
N GLU A 30 14.44 -2.78 -6.46
CA GLU A 30 13.34 -1.82 -6.29
C GLU A 30 13.02 -1.60 -4.81
N CYS A 31 13.23 -2.62 -3.96
CA CYS A 31 13.11 -2.53 -2.51
C CYS A 31 14.47 -2.40 -1.80
N HIS A 32 15.46 -3.18 -2.23
CA HIS A 32 16.80 -3.26 -1.62
C HIS A 32 17.78 -2.32 -2.32
N GLN A 33 17.66 -1.02 -2.03
CA GLN A 33 18.38 0.04 -2.76
C GLN A 33 19.81 0.28 -2.28
N SER A 34 20.25 -0.33 -1.16
CA SER A 34 21.55 -0.05 -0.53
C SER A 34 22.43 -1.29 -0.31
N ASN A 35 22.29 -2.32 -1.17
CA ASN A 35 23.05 -3.58 -1.07
C ASN A 35 22.98 -4.22 0.33
N THR A 36 21.80 -4.16 0.93
CA THR A 36 21.46 -4.76 2.23
C THR A 36 20.07 -5.38 2.14
N GLU A 37 19.83 -6.38 2.96
CA GLU A 37 18.53 -7.00 3.20
C GLU A 37 17.49 -6.03 3.78
N LEU A 38 17.92 -4.87 4.31
CA LEU A 38 17.00 -3.85 4.80
C LEU A 38 16.33 -3.11 3.63
N VAL A 39 15.00 -2.99 3.68
CA VAL A 39 14.23 -2.19 2.72
C VAL A 39 14.31 -0.71 3.12
N ALA A 40 14.64 0.14 2.15
CA ALA A 40 14.61 1.59 2.32
C ALA A 40 13.20 2.11 2.02
N TRP A 41 12.35 2.18 3.05
CA TRP A 41 11.00 2.74 2.91
C TRP A 41 11.05 4.24 2.59
N ARG A 42 10.47 4.62 1.45
CA ARG A 42 10.40 6.03 1.03
C ARG A 42 9.67 6.91 2.05
N TYR A 43 8.63 6.36 2.67
CA TYR A 43 7.83 6.99 3.72
C TYR A 43 7.88 6.14 4.98
N ALA A 44 9.04 6.12 5.67
CA ALA A 44 9.29 5.25 6.82
C ALA A 44 8.24 5.34 7.95
N ALA A 45 7.54 6.46 8.11
CA ALA A 45 6.48 6.62 9.10
C ALA A 45 5.22 5.75 8.83
N PHE A 46 5.07 5.23 7.61
CA PHE A 46 3.95 4.39 7.20
C PHE A 46 4.33 2.92 7.03
N GLN A 47 5.55 2.52 7.37
CA GLN A 47 5.92 1.11 7.35
C GLN A 47 5.10 0.34 8.41
N PRO A 48 4.68 -0.91 8.14
CA PRO A 48 4.91 -1.70 6.92
C PRO A 48 3.77 -1.61 5.88
N ASP A 49 2.87 -0.62 5.99
CA ASP A 49 1.69 -0.51 5.15
C ASP A 49 2.03 -0.06 3.72
N CYS A 50 1.08 -0.20 2.78
CA CYS A 50 1.22 0.21 1.37
C CYS A 50 1.74 1.65 1.21
N ALA A 51 1.27 2.57 2.07
CA ALA A 51 1.71 3.96 2.10
C ALA A 51 3.21 4.14 2.39
N GLY A 52 3.89 3.14 2.99
CA GLY A 52 5.33 3.15 3.19
C GLY A 52 6.14 3.36 1.91
N CYS A 53 5.60 2.91 0.77
CA CYS A 53 6.15 3.15 -0.56
C CYS A 53 5.29 4.12 -1.38
N HIS A 54 3.96 4.05 -1.24
CA HIS A 54 3.00 4.70 -2.14
C HIS A 54 2.31 5.95 -1.59
N ALA A 55 2.69 6.50 -0.43
CA ALA A 55 2.02 7.70 0.10
C ALA A 55 2.07 8.92 -0.85
N GLY A 56 3.08 8.99 -1.72
CA GLY A 56 3.19 10.04 -2.74
C GLY A 56 2.22 9.88 -3.92
N ASP A 57 1.67 8.68 -4.12
CA ASP A 57 0.71 8.38 -5.18
C ASP A 57 -0.73 8.69 -4.76
N TYR A 58 -0.95 8.91 -3.45
CA TYR A 58 -2.25 9.16 -2.87
C TYR A 58 -2.94 10.40 -3.45
N LYS A 59 -4.15 10.21 -3.99
CA LYS A 59 -5.01 11.29 -4.50
C LYS A 59 -6.24 11.43 -3.63
N SER A 60 -6.37 12.50 -2.86
CA SER A 60 -7.48 12.68 -1.90
C SER A 60 -8.88 12.75 -2.53
N GLY A 61 -8.99 13.13 -3.80
CA GLY A 61 -10.28 13.40 -4.48
C GLY A 61 -11.31 12.26 -4.38
N PRO A 62 -10.98 11.02 -4.79
CA PRO A 62 -11.87 9.86 -4.70
C PRO A 62 -12.22 9.41 -3.26
N HIS A 63 -11.40 9.79 -2.27
CA HIS A 63 -11.51 9.32 -0.89
C HIS A 63 -12.34 10.27 -0.01
N LYS A 64 -13.64 10.38 -0.32
CA LYS A 64 -14.59 11.13 0.53
C LYS A 64 -14.84 10.42 1.87
N LYS A 65 -14.74 11.17 2.96
CA LYS A 65 -15.09 10.77 4.33
C LYS A 65 -16.46 11.31 4.74
N SER A 66 -16.80 12.54 4.39
CA SER A 66 -18.15 13.09 4.53
C SER A 66 -18.47 14.05 3.39
N GLU A 67 -19.75 14.26 3.11
CA GLU A 67 -20.21 15.18 2.07
C GLU A 67 -20.73 16.51 2.63
N ASN A 68 -21.04 16.57 3.94
CA ASN A 68 -21.49 17.79 4.59
C ASN A 68 -20.98 17.87 6.05
N PRO A 69 -19.86 18.56 6.31
CA PRO A 69 -18.99 19.24 5.33
C PRO A 69 -18.25 18.25 4.42
N ASP A 70 -17.77 18.71 3.25
CA ASP A 70 -16.94 17.87 2.37
C ASP A 70 -15.56 17.64 3.01
N ILE A 71 -15.38 16.45 3.59
CA ILE A 71 -14.14 16.00 4.23
C ILE A 71 -13.61 14.83 3.44
N LYS A 72 -12.32 14.85 3.11
CA LYS A 72 -11.60 13.71 2.52
C LYS A 72 -10.81 12.97 3.59
N TYR A 73 -10.58 11.68 3.37
CA TYR A 73 -9.56 10.97 4.12
C TYR A 73 -8.18 11.52 3.79
N ALA A 74 -7.24 11.34 4.72
CA ALA A 74 -5.82 11.47 4.47
C ALA A 74 -5.18 10.10 4.21
N ALA A 75 -4.00 10.09 3.56
CA ALA A 75 -3.21 8.88 3.35
C ALA A 75 -2.88 8.15 4.67
N SER A 76 -2.70 8.89 5.76
CA SER A 76 -2.44 8.33 7.10
C SER A 76 -3.62 7.56 7.70
N GLU A 77 -4.84 7.88 7.27
CA GLU A 77 -6.08 7.19 7.66
C GLU A 77 -6.36 5.97 6.77
N LEU A 78 -5.87 5.97 5.52
CA LEU A 78 -6.04 4.91 4.53
C LEU A 78 -4.72 4.27 4.13
N ARG A 79 -3.80 4.10 5.08
CA ARG A 79 -2.41 3.69 4.84
C ARG A 79 -2.23 2.33 4.17
N ASP A 80 -3.20 1.43 4.34
CA ASP A 80 -3.24 0.12 3.71
C ASP A 80 -3.80 0.17 2.27
N CYS A 81 -4.51 1.25 1.89
CA CYS A 81 -5.13 1.50 0.57
C CYS A 81 -6.14 0.44 0.07
N SER A 82 -5.95 -0.85 0.37
CA SER A 82 -6.79 -1.96 -0.06
C SER A 82 -8.00 -2.16 0.86
N GLY A 83 -7.97 -1.61 2.08
CA GLY A 83 -9.01 -1.76 3.09
C GLY A 83 -10.38 -1.15 2.74
N ALA A 84 -11.37 -1.48 3.57
CA ALA A 84 -12.69 -0.87 3.53
C ALA A 84 -12.65 0.57 4.04
N CYS A 85 -13.53 1.43 3.50
CA CYS A 85 -13.75 2.78 4.04
C CYS A 85 -15.24 3.15 4.00
N HIS A 86 -15.62 4.23 4.68
CA HIS A 86 -17.02 4.64 4.80
C HIS A 86 -17.19 6.11 4.41
N ILE A 87 -18.32 6.44 3.81
CA ILE A 87 -18.77 7.84 3.69
C ILE A 87 -19.79 8.06 4.80
N TYR A 88 -19.53 9.03 5.66
CA TYR A 88 -20.41 9.42 6.76
C TYR A 88 -21.39 10.52 6.36
N THR A 89 -22.52 10.55 7.04
CA THR A 89 -23.56 11.58 6.82
C THR A 89 -23.06 12.99 7.12
N ASN A 90 -22.18 13.16 8.11
CA ASN A 90 -21.61 14.44 8.52
C ASN A 90 -20.22 14.30 9.19
N GLY A 91 -19.66 15.42 9.64
CA GLY A 91 -18.35 15.51 10.28
C GLY A 91 -18.22 14.86 11.66
N ASN A 92 -19.30 14.32 12.25
CA ASN A 92 -19.22 13.59 13.52
C ASN A 92 -18.81 12.12 13.34
N PHE A 93 -18.84 11.61 12.11
CA PHE A 93 -18.38 10.26 11.74
C PHE A 93 -19.03 9.09 12.53
N THR A 94 -20.26 9.27 13.01
CA THR A 94 -21.00 8.24 13.77
C THR A 94 -21.98 7.45 12.91
N THR A 95 -22.59 8.08 11.90
CA THR A 95 -23.59 7.44 11.03
C THR A 95 -23.05 7.29 9.62
N ILE A 96 -22.93 6.04 9.19
CA ILE A 96 -22.49 5.69 7.84
C ILE A 96 -23.61 5.98 6.85
N LYS A 97 -23.33 6.79 5.84
CA LYS A 97 -24.19 7.03 4.68
C LYS A 97 -23.99 5.95 3.62
N LYS A 98 -22.74 5.57 3.37
CA LYS A 98 -22.36 4.56 2.36
C LYS A 98 -21.17 3.74 2.83
N ASN A 99 -21.32 2.43 2.85
CA ASN A 99 -20.23 1.49 3.01
C ASN A 99 -19.43 1.36 1.70
N ARG A 100 -18.11 1.31 1.77
CA ARG A 100 -17.22 0.88 0.69
C ARG A 100 -16.41 -0.31 1.21
N PRO A 101 -16.87 -1.55 1.00
CA PRO A 101 -16.34 -2.73 1.68
C PRO A 101 -14.94 -3.16 1.20
N GLY A 102 -14.42 -2.59 0.10
CA GLY A 102 -13.13 -2.98 -0.47
C GLY A 102 -13.09 -4.43 -0.97
N PRO A 103 -11.93 -4.90 -1.47
CA PRO A 103 -10.72 -4.11 -1.70
C PRO A 103 -10.72 -3.40 -3.06
N GLU A 104 -10.38 -2.10 -3.06
CA GLU A 104 -10.29 -1.24 -4.25
C GLU A 104 -8.86 -1.20 -4.81
N HIS A 105 -7.85 -0.89 -3.99
CA HIS A 105 -6.44 -0.83 -4.40
C HIS A 105 -5.74 -2.16 -4.09
N ARG A 106 -6.03 -3.18 -4.93
CA ARG A 106 -5.43 -4.51 -4.79
C ARG A 106 -3.99 -4.48 -5.27
N ILE A 107 -3.12 -5.20 -4.58
CA ILE A 107 -1.68 -5.22 -4.90
C ILE A 107 -1.42 -5.94 -6.25
N SER A 108 -2.31 -6.87 -6.64
CA SER A 108 -2.34 -7.50 -7.96
C SER A 108 -3.12 -6.69 -9.02
N GLY A 109 -3.79 -5.60 -8.62
CA GLY A 109 -4.34 -4.60 -9.52
C GLY A 109 -3.23 -3.65 -9.91
N GLY A 110 -3.02 -3.41 -11.21
CA GLY A 110 -1.95 -2.50 -11.66
C GLY A 110 -2.26 -1.02 -11.44
N ASP A 111 -3.33 -0.72 -10.70
CA ASP A 111 -3.88 0.61 -10.49
C ASP A 111 -3.54 1.06 -9.06
N PHE A 112 -2.91 2.23 -8.94
CA PHE A 112 -2.61 2.90 -7.67
C PHE A 112 -3.56 4.07 -7.44
#